data_AF-A0A914Q9J9-F1
#
_entry.id   AF-A0A914Q9J9-F1
#
_cell.length_a   1.000
_cell.length_b   1.000
_cell.length_c   1.000
_cell.angle_alpha   90.00
_cell.angle_beta   90.00
_cell.angle_gamma   90.00
#
_symmetry.space_group_name_H-M   'P 1'
#
loop_
_entity.id
_entity.type
_entity.pdbx_description
1 polymer ?
#
loop_
_entity_poly.entity_id
_entity_poly.type
_entity_poly.pdbx_seq_one_letter_code
_entity_poly.pdbx_strand_id
1 'polypeptide(L)'
;MVLHKLLIFGQDFKPLDGTLVGWTNYKWNGDGAFYHADTYFNNRNSWGFKDPRKTDIIAVAVHEIGHALGLTGHSGDSNSVMNSWIKWTDGNGNYRYPQLSSSDISNIQNLYSRR
;
A
#
# COMPACT_ATOMS: atom_id res chain seq x y z
N MET A 1 16.92 0.58 17.44
CA MET A 1 15.62 1.00 16.90
C MET A 1 15.91 1.76 15.63
N VAL A 2 15.74 1.14 14.46
CA VAL A 2 15.91 1.85 13.18
C VAL A 2 14.65 2.69 12.99
N LEU A 3 14.80 4.00 12.94
CA LEU A 3 13.70 4.92 12.67
C LEU A 3 13.52 4.98 11.15
N HIS A 4 12.56 4.22 10.61
CA HIS A 4 12.21 4.32 9.20
C HIS A 4 11.46 5.64 8.98
N LYS A 5 12.09 6.57 8.27
CA LYS A 5 11.47 7.84 7.92
C LYS A 5 10.50 7.59 6.77
N LEU A 6 9.21 7.54 7.07
CA LEU A 6 8.16 7.54 6.05
C LEU A 6 8.02 8.96 5.51
N LEU A 7 8.40 9.16 4.25
CA LEU A 7 8.16 10.41 3.53
C LEU A 7 7.04 10.19 2.53
N ILE A 8 5.92 10.89 2.73
CA ILE A 8 4.78 10.92 1.80
C ILE A 8 4.90 12.22 1.00
N PHE A 9 5.26 12.12 -0.27
CA PHE A 9 5.34 13.28 -1.17
C PHE A 9 4.16 13.28 -2.15
N GLY A 10 3.47 14.41 -2.22
CA GLY A 10 2.40 14.68 -3.20
C GLY A 10 2.89 15.45 -4.43
N GLN A 11 4.09 15.19 -4.94
CA GLN A 11 4.68 15.93 -6.08
C GLN A 11 5.05 15.00 -7.24
N ASP A 12 4.91 15.52 -8.46
CA ASP A 12 5.05 14.90 -9.79
C ASP A 12 6.05 13.74 -9.91
N PHE A 13 5.60 12.52 -9.63
CA PHE A 13 6.35 11.31 -10.00
C PHE A 13 5.92 10.88 -11.41
N LYS A 14 6.77 11.19 -12.39
CA LYS A 14 6.45 11.15 -13.83
C LYS A 14 6.39 9.80 -14.59
N PRO A 15 6.51 8.58 -14.02
CA PRO A 15 6.30 7.37 -14.79
C PRO A 15 4.98 6.65 -14.49
N LEU A 16 4.06 7.22 -13.69
CA LEU A 16 2.71 6.66 -13.65
C LEU A 16 1.98 7.10 -14.92
N ASP A 17 2.08 6.28 -15.97
CA ASP A 17 1.05 6.25 -16.99
C ASP A 17 -0.32 6.08 -16.31
N GLY A 18 -1.41 6.45 -16.98
CA GLY A 18 -2.71 6.70 -16.33
C GLY A 18 -3.39 5.52 -15.62
N THR A 19 -2.70 4.40 -15.40
CA THR A 19 -3.22 3.16 -14.80
C THR A 19 -2.87 2.96 -13.32
N LEU A 20 -1.76 3.53 -12.83
CA LEU A 20 -1.33 3.31 -11.44
C LEU A 20 -1.99 4.28 -10.47
N VAL A 21 -2.55 3.74 -9.38
CA VAL A 21 -3.22 4.56 -8.35
C VAL A 21 -2.27 5.12 -7.29
N GLY A 22 -1.28 4.33 -6.91
CA GLY A 22 -0.21 4.67 -5.98
C GLY A 22 1.04 3.86 -6.34
N TRP A 23 2.17 4.23 -5.73
CA TRP A 23 3.40 3.45 -5.83
C TRP A 23 4.31 3.71 -4.65
N THR A 24 4.99 2.67 -4.18
CA THR A 24 6.01 2.77 -3.15
C THR A 24 7.35 2.30 -3.69
N ASN A 25 8.31 3.22 -3.71
CA ASN A 25 9.70 2.94 -4.03
C ASN A 25 10.46 2.60 -2.74
N TYR A 26 10.85 1.34 -2.57
CA TYR A 26 11.52 0.87 -1.37
C TYR A 26 12.86 0.20 -1.66
N LYS A 27 13.76 0.16 -0.66
CA LYS A 27 15.11 -0.43 -0.80
C LYS A 27 15.53 -1.26 0.40
N TRP A 28 16.20 -2.36 0.10
CA TRP A 28 16.89 -3.26 1.02
C TRP A 28 18.40 -3.18 0.78
N ASN A 29 19.20 -3.24 1.84
CA ASN A 29 20.65 -3.32 1.70
C ASN A 29 21.09 -4.79 1.49
N GLY A 30 22.38 -5.02 1.23
CA GLY A 30 22.93 -6.37 1.02
C GLY A 30 22.80 -7.32 2.22
N ASP A 31 22.61 -6.78 3.42
CA ASP A 31 22.43 -7.53 4.66
C ASP A 31 20.95 -7.86 4.95
N GLY A 32 20.04 -7.53 4.03
CA GLY A 32 18.60 -7.74 4.22
C GLY A 32 17.94 -6.75 5.17
N ALA A 33 18.55 -5.59 5.43
CA ALA A 33 17.94 -4.51 6.20
C ALA A 33 17.17 -3.55 5.28
N PHE A 34 15.89 -3.33 5.60
CA PHE A 34 15.06 -2.31 4.98
C PHE A 34 15.48 -0.92 5.46
N TYR A 35 15.75 0.02 4.54
CA TYR A 35 16.30 1.34 4.95
C TYR A 35 15.69 2.55 4.25
N HIS A 36 14.81 2.36 3.26
CA HIS A 36 14.21 3.46 2.52
C HIS A 36 12.86 3.05 1.94
N ALA A 37 11.89 3.95 2.03
CA ALA A 37 10.60 3.86 1.36
C ALA A 37 10.01 5.25 1.13
N ASP A 38 9.72 5.57 -0.13
CA ASP A 38 8.93 6.74 -0.51
C ASP A 38 7.62 6.27 -1.15
N THR A 39 6.50 6.78 -0.65
CA THR A 39 5.17 6.48 -1.17
C THR A 39 4.61 7.67 -1.94
N TYR A 40 4.11 7.40 -3.15
CA TYR A 40 3.58 8.35 -4.10
C TYR A 40 2.11 8.04 -4.39
N PHE A 41 1.28 9.07 -4.45
CA PHE A 41 -0.13 8.97 -4.84
C PHE A 41 -0.32 9.69 -6.17
N ASN A 42 -0.98 9.03 -7.13
CA ASN A 42 -1.22 9.63 -8.44
C ASN A 42 -2.26 10.75 -8.34
N ASN A 43 -1.85 12.00 -8.62
CA ASN A 43 -2.70 13.19 -8.55
C ASN A 43 -3.79 13.24 -9.63
N ARG A 44 -3.77 12.34 -10.62
CA ARG A 44 -4.81 12.23 -11.65
C ARG A 44 -6.04 11.45 -11.18
N ASN A 45 -5.95 10.73 -10.07
CA ASN A 45 -7.11 10.03 -9.53
C ASN A 45 -8.09 11.00 -8.87
N SER A 46 -9.38 10.71 -9.03
CA SER A 46 -10.41 11.32 -8.20
C SER A 46 -10.41 10.65 -6.83
N TRP A 47 -9.70 11.25 -5.88
CA TRP A 47 -9.56 10.71 -4.52
C TRP A 47 -10.80 10.98 -3.67
N GLY A 48 -11.20 9.99 -2.89
CA GLY A 48 -12.29 10.09 -1.93
C GLY A 48 -12.11 9.14 -0.76
N PHE A 49 -13.01 9.24 0.22
CA PHE A 49 -13.13 8.28 1.31
C PHE A 49 -14.59 7.86 1.40
N LYS A 50 -14.86 6.55 1.37
CA LYS A 50 -16.22 5.99 1.39
C LYS A 50 -17.14 6.51 0.27
N ASP A 51 -16.56 6.94 -0.84
CA ASP A 51 -17.30 7.33 -2.03
C ASP A 51 -17.07 6.25 -3.09
N PRO A 52 -18.08 5.45 -3.46
CA PRO A 52 -17.94 4.36 -4.42
C PRO A 52 -17.60 4.86 -5.83
N ARG A 53 -17.72 6.16 -6.12
CA ARG A 53 -17.39 6.77 -7.41
C ARG A 53 -15.96 7.28 -7.49
N LYS A 54 -15.20 7.19 -6.40
CA LYS A 54 -13.85 7.73 -6.26
C LYS A 54 -12.88 6.62 -5.87
N THR A 55 -11.60 6.83 -6.16
CA THR A 55 -10.53 5.97 -5.66
C THR A 55 -10.39 6.20 -4.16
N ASP A 56 -10.58 5.15 -3.37
CA ASP A 56 -10.55 5.27 -1.91
C ASP A 56 -9.11 5.46 -1.42
N ILE A 57 -8.85 6.63 -0.84
CA ILE A 57 -7.52 7.03 -0.40
C ILE A 57 -7.01 6.13 0.73
N ILE A 58 -7.89 5.62 1.60
CA ILE A 58 -7.49 4.76 2.72
C ILE A 58 -7.10 3.38 2.21
N ALA A 59 -7.88 2.82 1.28
CA ALA A 59 -7.57 1.52 0.68
C ALA A 59 -6.20 1.54 -0.04
N VAL A 60 -5.93 2.58 -0.83
CA VAL A 60 -4.62 2.74 -1.50
C VAL A 60 -3.51 3.03 -0.49
N ALA A 61 -3.74 3.93 0.48
CA ALA A 61 -2.70 4.28 1.45
C ALA A 61 -2.26 3.08 2.29
N VAL A 62 -3.18 2.23 2.73
CA VAL A 62 -2.81 1.04 3.52
C VAL A 62 -1.99 0.04 2.69
N HIS A 63 -2.33 -0.14 1.41
CA HIS A 63 -1.56 -0.96 0.48
C HIS A 63 -0.11 -0.46 0.34
N GLU A 64 0.03 0.83 0.03
CA GLU A 64 1.35 1.44 -0.17
C GLU A 64 2.17 1.50 1.13
N ILE A 65 1.53 1.74 2.27
CA ILE A 65 2.19 1.65 3.58
C ILE A 65 2.68 0.23 3.84
N GLY A 66 1.96 -0.81 3.41
CA GLY A 66 2.44 -2.18 3.50
C GLY A 66 3.79 -2.37 2.80
N HIS A 67 3.93 -1.85 1.58
CA HIS A 67 5.22 -1.79 0.88
C HIS A 67 6.26 -0.93 1.61
N ALA A 68 5.83 0.20 2.17
CA ALA A 68 6.71 1.09 2.91
C ALA A 68 7.18 0.50 4.26
N LEU A 69 6.55 -0.57 4.73
CA LEU A 69 6.97 -1.38 5.87
C LEU A 69 7.71 -2.66 5.43
N GLY A 70 8.05 -2.79 4.15
CA GLY A 70 8.83 -3.92 3.64
C GLY A 70 8.01 -5.16 3.28
N LEU A 71 6.68 -5.11 3.24
CA LEU A 71 5.92 -6.19 2.60
C LEU A 71 6.22 -6.17 1.09
N THR A 72 6.89 -7.21 0.61
CA THR A 72 7.25 -7.34 -0.79
C THR A 72 6.25 -8.25 -1.52
N GLY A 73 5.81 -7.81 -2.70
CA GLY A 73 4.89 -8.57 -3.55
C GLY A 73 3.41 -8.30 -3.26
N HIS A 74 2.58 -8.67 -4.22
CA HIS A 74 1.12 -8.56 -4.11
C HIS A 74 0.51 -9.90 -3.68
N SER A 75 -0.52 -9.81 -2.84
CA SER A 75 -1.30 -10.99 -2.46
C SER A 75 -2.30 -11.36 -3.54
N GLY A 76 -2.46 -12.67 -3.78
CA GLY A 76 -3.55 -13.20 -4.62
C GLY A 76 -4.90 -13.22 -3.89
N ASP A 77 -4.92 -13.04 -2.56
CA ASP A 77 -6.16 -12.96 -1.79
C ASP A 77 -6.84 -11.63 -2.07
N SER A 78 -8.05 -11.67 -2.63
CA SER A 78 -8.88 -10.49 -2.91
C SER A 78 -9.25 -9.67 -1.66
N ASN A 79 -9.07 -10.24 -0.47
CA ASN A 79 -9.36 -9.59 0.80
C ASN A 79 -8.13 -8.95 1.45
N SER A 80 -6.93 -9.22 0.95
CA SER A 80 -5.67 -8.67 1.47
C SER A 80 -5.52 -7.21 1.09
N VAL A 81 -4.95 -6.41 2.00
CA VAL A 81 -4.58 -5.02 1.69
C VAL A 81 -3.44 -4.96 0.68
N MET A 82 -2.64 -6.03 0.57
CA MET A 82 -1.56 -6.16 -0.40
C MET A 82 -2.02 -6.71 -1.75
N ASN A 83 -3.33 -6.86 -2.00
CA ASN A 83 -3.82 -7.20 -3.33
C ASN A 83 -3.63 -6.02 -4.30
N SER A 84 -3.08 -6.27 -5.50
CA SER A 84 -2.87 -5.23 -6.52
C SER A 84 -4.19 -4.66 -7.07
N TRP A 85 -5.25 -5.46 -7.07
CA TRP A 85 -6.60 -5.03 -7.42
C TRP A 85 -7.36 -4.66 -6.15
N ILE A 86 -6.93 -3.54 -5.55
CA ILE A 86 -7.56 -2.96 -4.37
C ILE A 86 -9.05 -2.73 -4.64
N LYS A 87 -9.92 -3.26 -3.77
CA LYS A 87 -11.37 -3.05 -3.81
C LYS A 87 -11.83 -2.40 -2.52
N TRP A 88 -12.54 -1.28 -2.65
CA TRP A 88 -13.14 -0.55 -1.52
C TRP A 88 -14.67 -0.58 -1.55
N THR A 89 -15.26 -1.33 -2.48
CA THR A 89 -16.69 -1.62 -2.53
C THR A 89 -16.92 -3.13 -2.62
N ASP A 90 -18.01 -3.61 -2.03
CA ASP A 90 -18.50 -4.97 -2.25
C ASP A 90 -19.26 -5.08 -3.59
N GLY A 91 -19.77 -6.28 -3.90
CA GLY A 91 -20.56 -6.52 -5.12
C GLY A 91 -21.90 -5.76 -5.17
N ASN A 92 -22.34 -5.18 -4.04
CA ASN A 92 -23.56 -4.41 -3.90
C ASN A 92 -23.29 -2.89 -3.86
N GLY A 93 -22.03 -2.47 -3.98
CA GLY A 93 -21.62 -1.07 -3.91
C GLY A 93 -21.48 -0.49 -2.50
N ASN A 94 -21.59 -1.30 -1.44
CA ASN A 94 -21.35 -0.84 -0.08
C ASN A 94 -19.85 -0.66 0.15
N TYR A 95 -19.48 0.33 0.97
CA TYR A 95 -18.10 0.54 1.33
C TYR A 95 -17.54 -0.66 2.09
N ARG A 96 -16.41 -1.17 1.59
CA ARG A 96 -15.66 -2.25 2.19
C ARG A 96 -14.38 -1.67 2.76
N TYR A 97 -14.25 -1.72 4.09
CA TYR A 97 -13.00 -1.34 4.74
C TYR A 97 -11.85 -2.27 4.33
N PRO A 98 -10.63 -1.74 4.12
CA PRO A 98 -9.44 -2.57 3.96
C PRO A 98 -9.23 -3.40 5.23
N GLN A 99 -8.95 -4.69 5.06
CA GLN A 99 -8.73 -5.65 6.14
C GLN A 99 -7.39 -6.34 5.91
N LEU A 100 -6.60 -6.49 6.97
CA LEU A 100 -5.39 -7.29 6.89
C LEU A 100 -5.78 -8.77 6.76
N SER A 101 -5.28 -9.44 5.72
CA SER A 101 -5.42 -10.90 5.64
C SER A 101 -4.45 -11.58 6.62
N SER A 102 -4.66 -12.87 6.85
CA SER A 102 -3.72 -13.68 7.65
C SER A 102 -2.30 -13.67 7.10
N SER A 103 -2.12 -13.54 5.78
CA SER A 103 -0.80 -13.42 5.16
C SER A 103 -0.17 -12.04 5.40
N ASP A 104 -0.96 -10.97 5.38
CA ASP A 104 -0.46 -9.62 5.66
C ASP A 104 0.08 -9.55 7.09
N ILE A 105 -0.70 -10.10 8.03
CA ILE A 105 -0.35 -10.18 9.45
C ILE A 105 0.89 -11.04 9.68
N SER A 106 0.95 -12.25 9.11
CA SER A 106 2.08 -13.14 9.35
C SER A 106 3.37 -12.60 8.73
N ASN A 107 3.29 -12.00 7.53
CA ASN A 107 4.45 -11.43 6.86
C ASN A 107 5.00 -10.21 7.60
N ILE A 108 4.14 -9.29 8.06
CA ILE A 108 4.61 -8.12 8.81
C ILE A 108 5.21 -8.54 10.16
N GLN A 109 4.61 -9.54 10.83
CA GLN A 109 5.17 -10.09 12.07
C GLN A 109 6.51 -10.80 11.82
N ASN A 110 6.68 -11.51 10.71
CA ASN A 110 7.97 -12.13 10.38
C ASN A 110 9.09 -11.12 10.19
N LEU A 111 8.77 -9.90 9.72
CA LEU A 111 9.73 -8.81 9.54
C LEU A 111 10.11 -8.13 10.87
N TYR A 112 9.15 -7.94 11.78
CA TYR A 112 9.34 -7.07 12.95
C TYR A 112 9.27 -7.77 14.32
N SER A 113 8.74 -9.00 14.38
CA SER A 113 8.57 -9.76 15.62
C SER A 113 9.65 -10.83 15.84
N ARG A 114 10.58 -11.03 14.90
CA ARG A 114 11.81 -11.78 15.18
C ARG A 114 12.74 -10.90 16.03
N ARG A 115 12.80 -11.21 17.33
CA ARG A 115 13.89 -10.82 18.23
C ARG A 115 14.56 -12.08 18.74
#